data_AF-A0AAE1Q909-F1
#
_entry.id   AF-A0AAE1Q909-F1
#
_cell.length_a   1.000
_cell.length_b   1.000
_cell.length_c   1.000
_cell.angle_alpha   90.00
_cell.angle_beta   90.00
_cell.angle_gamma   90.00
#
_symmetry.space_group_name_H-M   'P 1'
#
loop_
_entity.id
_entity.type
_entity.pdbx_description
1 polymer ?
#
loop_
_entity_poly.entity_id
_entity_poly.type
_entity_poly.pdbx_seq_one_letter_code
_entity_poly.pdbx_strand_id
1 'polypeptide(L)'
;MGKVGGLQQEGRLQTVPGGELVNKLRKEVWGGDHVIVTVEPTTIQMMATEFSRTGRCDFYLARQQLLPLLASMAFPKGSPLVTAFSRK
;
A
#
# COMPACT_ATOMS: atom_id res chain seq x y z
N MET A 1 8.66 -17.43 8.77
CA MET A 1 7.42 -16.65 8.96
C MET A 1 7.66 -15.66 10.08
N GLY A 2 7.85 -14.38 9.75
CA GLY A 2 8.25 -13.35 10.71
C GLY A 2 7.11 -12.91 11.64
N LYS A 3 7.46 -12.19 12.70
CA LYS A 3 6.60 -11.70 13.80
C LYS A 3 5.25 -11.07 13.40
N VAL A 4 5.07 -10.70 12.13
CA VAL A 4 3.83 -10.14 11.57
C VAL A 4 2.67 -11.14 11.55
N GLY A 5 2.95 -12.44 11.37
CA GLY A 5 1.89 -13.46 11.29
C GLY A 5 1.12 -13.67 12.61
N GLY A 6 1.75 -13.41 13.76
CA GLY A 6 1.10 -13.51 15.07
C GLY A 6 0.10 -12.36 15.33
N LEU A 7 0.34 -11.18 14.76
CA LEU A 7 -0.51 -10.01 14.95
C LEU A 7 -1.92 -10.20 14.40
N GLN A 8 -2.09 -11.05 13.39
CA GLN A 8 -3.41 -11.38 12.86
C GLN A 8 -4.23 -12.22 13.86
N GLN A 9 -3.58 -13.15 14.56
CA GLN A 9 -4.22 -13.98 15.59
C GLN A 9 -4.57 -13.16 16.84
N GLU A 10 -3.78 -12.13 17.15
CA GLU A 10 -4.04 -11.17 18.23
C GLU A 10 -5.11 -10.12 17.88
N GLY A 11 -5.67 -10.14 16.66
CA GLY A 11 -6.65 -9.15 16.20
C GLY A 11 -6.09 -7.76 15.92
N ARG A 12 -4.75 -7.62 15.89
CA ARG A 12 -4.02 -6.36 15.68
C ARG A 12 -3.63 -6.10 14.23
N LEU A 13 -3.85 -7.07 13.35
CA LEU A 13 -3.66 -6.96 11.91
C LEU A 13 -4.91 -7.43 11.19
N GLN A 14 -5.47 -6.56 10.35
CA GLN A 14 -6.63 -6.85 9.52
C GLN A 14 -6.23 -6.75 8.05
N THR A 15 -6.46 -7.81 7.29
CA THR A 15 -6.32 -7.78 5.83
C THR A 15 -7.58 -7.18 5.23
N VAL A 16 -7.42 -6.11 4.47
CA VAL A 16 -8.54 -5.38 3.85
C VAL A 16 -8.44 -5.53 2.32
N PRO A 17 -9.54 -5.89 1.62
CA PRO A 17 -9.57 -5.85 0.16
C PRO A 17 -9.29 -4.44 -0.39
N GLY A 18 -8.58 -4.35 -1.51
CA GLY A 18 -8.19 -3.05 -2.07
C GLY A 18 -9.37 -2.09 -2.33
N GLY A 19 -10.53 -2.62 -2.73
CA GLY A 19 -11.74 -1.82 -2.94
C GLY A 19 -12.35 -1.19 -1.67
N GLU A 20 -12.02 -1.72 -0.49
CA GLU A 20 -12.52 -1.23 0.80
C GLU A 20 -11.53 -0.28 1.49
N LEU A 21 -10.30 -0.18 0.97
CA LEU A 21 -9.20 0.53 1.61
C LEU A 21 -9.52 2.01 1.85
N VAL A 22 -10.17 2.69 0.90
CA VAL A 22 -10.57 4.11 1.02
C VAL A 22 -11.61 4.31 2.12
N ASN A 23 -12.58 3.38 2.22
CA ASN A 23 -13.61 3.45 3.26
C ASN A 23 -13.00 3.25 4.65
N LYS A 24 -12.07 2.30 4.78
CA LYS A 24 -11.31 2.05 6.01
C LYS A 24 -10.40 3.22 6.38
N LEU A 25 -9.73 3.82 5.41
CA LEU A 25 -8.91 5.02 5.60
C LEU A 25 -9.71 6.17 6.22
N ARG A 26 -10.93 6.44 5.71
CA ARG A 26 -11.77 7.51 6.25
C ARG A 26 -12.34 7.21 7.64
N LYS A 27 -12.78 5.97 7.87
CA LYS A 27 -13.47 5.60 9.12
C LYS A 27 -12.52 5.30 10.27
N GLU A 28 -11.40 4.63 10.00
CA GLU A 28 -10.57 4.02 11.03
C GLU A 28 -9.21 4.71 11.19
N VAL A 29 -8.69 5.36 10.13
CA VAL A 29 -7.38 6.06 10.17
C VAL A 29 -7.55 7.55 10.43
N TRP A 30 -8.38 8.25 9.65
CA TRP A 30 -8.53 9.71 9.81
C TRP A 30 -9.12 10.05 11.19
N GLY A 31 -10.17 9.36 11.59
CA GLY A 31 -10.88 9.62 12.85
C GLY A 31 -10.64 8.60 13.96
N GLY A 32 -9.66 7.72 13.82
CA GLY A 32 -9.47 6.59 14.74
C GLY A 32 -8.01 6.27 15.04
N ASP A 33 -7.80 5.13 15.69
CA ASP A 33 -6.49 4.71 16.22
C ASP A 33 -5.76 3.69 15.32
N HIS A 34 -6.12 3.62 14.03
CA HIS A 34 -5.57 2.62 13.11
C HIS A 34 -4.56 3.23 12.14
N VAL A 35 -3.63 2.38 11.67
CA VAL A 35 -2.68 2.71 10.59
C VAL A 35 -2.90 1.78 9.41
N ILE A 36 -2.81 2.32 8.20
CA ILE A 36 -2.83 1.52 6.97
C ILE A 36 -1.40 1.20 6.57
N VAL A 37 -1.12 -0.08 6.39
CA VAL A 37 0.13 -0.59 5.83
C VAL A 37 -0.16 -1.10 4.42
N THR A 38 0.35 -0.40 3.41
CA THR A 38 0.16 -0.76 1.99
C THR A 38 1.37 -0.33 1.16
N VAL A 39 1.34 -0.59 -0.14
CA VAL A 39 2.39 -0.17 -1.09
C VAL A 39 2.35 1.35 -1.30
N GLU A 40 3.52 1.96 -1.37
CA GLU A 40 3.69 3.41 -1.44
C GLU A 40 2.84 4.10 -2.54
N PRO A 41 2.77 3.61 -3.79
CA PRO A 41 1.98 4.28 -4.84
C PRO A 41 0.50 4.39 -4.47
N THR A 42 -0.06 3.34 -3.85
CA THR A 42 -1.45 3.33 -3.38
C THR A 42 -1.65 4.35 -2.26
N THR A 43 -0.72 4.44 -1.31
CA THR A 43 -0.82 5.43 -0.22
C THR A 43 -0.78 6.85 -0.75
N ILE A 44 0.15 7.16 -1.67
CA ILE A 44 0.27 8.48 -2.29
C ILE A 44 -1.02 8.83 -3.05
N GLN A 45 -1.55 7.89 -3.84
CA GLN A 45 -2.79 8.10 -4.60
C GLN A 45 -3.99 8.37 -3.69
N MET A 46 -4.11 7.66 -2.56
CA MET A 46 -5.18 7.89 -1.59
C MET A 46 -5.06 9.26 -0.93
N MET A 47 -3.85 9.64 -0.49
CA MET A 47 -3.58 10.96 0.09
C MET A 47 -3.89 12.08 -0.90
N ALA A 48 -3.45 11.94 -2.15
CA ALA A 48 -3.74 12.89 -3.22
C ALA A 48 -5.25 13.01 -3.47
N THR A 49 -5.96 11.89 -3.52
CA THR A 49 -7.42 11.86 -3.72
C THR A 49 -8.16 12.59 -2.59
N GLU A 50 -7.77 12.36 -1.33
CA GLU A 50 -8.38 13.04 -0.20
C GLU A 50 -8.02 14.53 -0.13
N PHE A 51 -6.78 14.88 -0.48
CA PHE A 51 -6.37 16.28 -0.60
C PHE A 51 -7.17 17.00 -1.68
N SER A 52 -7.30 16.42 -2.88
CA SER A 52 -8.12 17.00 -3.95
C SER A 52 -9.59 17.16 -3.56
N ARG A 53 -10.12 16.26 -2.73
CA ARG A 53 -11.52 16.32 -2.27
C ARG A 53 -11.75 17.35 -1.17
N THR A 54 -10.81 17.53 -0.26
CA THR A 54 -11.02 18.30 0.99
C THR A 54 -10.20 19.59 1.08
N GLY A 55 -9.16 19.72 0.25
CA GLY A 55 -8.16 20.78 0.36
C GLY A 55 -7.20 20.62 1.54
N ARG A 56 -7.25 19.50 2.28
CA ARG A 56 -6.46 19.27 3.49
C ARG A 56 -5.56 18.04 3.35
N CYS A 57 -4.34 18.15 3.89
CA CYS A 57 -3.37 17.05 3.94
C CYS A 57 -3.17 16.62 5.40
N ASP A 58 -4.11 15.81 5.91
CA ASP A 58 -4.10 15.34 7.30
C ASP A 58 -3.42 13.96 7.46
N PHE A 59 -2.78 13.44 6.40
CA PHE A 59 -2.12 12.13 6.38
C PHE A 59 -0.60 12.26 6.44
N TYR A 60 0.03 11.34 7.18
CA TYR A 60 1.48 11.26 7.32
C TYR A 60 1.99 9.89 6.89
N LEU A 61 3.07 9.88 6.10
CA LEU A 61 3.79 8.66 5.74
C LEU A 61 4.85 8.34 6.79
N ALA A 62 4.99 7.06 7.12
CA ALA A 62 6.11 6.60 7.93
C ALA A 62 7.43 6.85 7.20
N ARG A 63 8.46 7.32 7.94
CA ARG A 63 9.78 7.62 7.38
C ARG A 63 10.53 6.39 6.87
N GLN A 64 10.22 5.22 7.42
CA GLN A 64 10.83 3.95 7.03
C GLN A 64 9.83 3.11 6.24
N GLN A 65 10.25 2.69 5.05
CA GLN A 65 9.53 1.72 4.24
C GLN A 65 9.94 0.31 4.71
N LEU A 66 8.94 -0.50 5.06
CA LEU A 66 9.16 -1.86 5.55
C LEU A 66 9.59 -2.84 4.44
N LEU A 67 9.26 -2.53 3.19
CA LEU A 67 9.50 -3.41 2.05
C LEU A 67 9.92 -2.58 0.83
N PRO A 68 11.02 -2.92 0.14
CA PRO A 68 11.31 -2.33 -1.16
C PRO A 68 10.17 -2.68 -2.13
N LEU A 69 9.73 -1.70 -2.91
CA LEU A 69 8.73 -1.93 -3.95
C LEU A 69 9.36 -2.81 -5.06
N LEU A 70 9.01 -4.09 -5.06
CA LEU A 70 9.36 -5.01 -6.14
C LEU A 70 8.32 -4.86 -7.26
N ALA A 71 8.46 -3.83 -8.07
CA ALA A 71 7.73 -3.73 -9.33
C ALA A 71 8.41 -4.63 -10.38
N SER A 72 7.64 -5.52 -11.01
CA SER A 72 8.12 -6.37 -12.10
C SER A 72 7.14 -6.35 -13.26
N MET A 73 7.66 -6.42 -14.49
CA MET A 73 6.85 -6.69 -15.67
C MET A 73 6.83 -8.19 -15.95
N ALA A 74 5.63 -8.75 -16.13
CA ALA A 74 5.45 -10.13 -16.53
C ALA A 74 5.22 -10.21 -18.05
N PHE A 75 5.97 -11.06 -18.71
CA PHE A 75 5.83 -11.34 -20.14
C PHE A 75 5.69 -12.85 -20.35
N PRO A 76 5.09 -13.30 -21.47
CA PRO A 76 5.12 -14.71 -21.85
C PRO A 76 6.56 -15.24 -21.87
N LYS A 77 6.75 -16.48 -21.41
CA LYS A 77 8.06 -17.14 -21.43
C LYS A 77 8.63 -17.15 -22.84
N GLY A 78 9.86 -16.65 -23.02
CA GLY A 78 10.52 -16.55 -24.32
C GLY A 78 10.19 -15.27 -25.11
N SER A 79 9.39 -14.35 -24.56
CA SER A 79 9.14 -13.07 -25.21
C SER A 79 10.45 -12.27 -25.37
N PRO A 80 10.73 -11.71 -26.56
CA PRO A 80 11.91 -10.85 -26.77
C PRO A 80 11.86 -9.58 -25.91
N LEU A 81 10.66 -9.21 -25.42
CA LEU A 81 10.48 -8.09 -24.51
C LEU A 81 11.17 -8.32 -23.16
N VAL A 82 11.26 -9.56 -22.67
CA VAL A 82 11.98 -9.86 -21.42
C VAL A 82 13.44 -9.41 -21.55
N THR A 83 14.09 -9.76 -22.65
CA THR A 83 15.48 -9.38 -22.92
C THR A 83 15.63 -7.88 -23.13
N ALA A 84 14.68 -7.24 -23.83
CA ALA A 84 14.71 -5.80 -24.07
C ALA A 84 14.58 -4.98 -22.77
N PHE A 85 13.66 -5.35 -21.89
CA PHE A 85 13.41 -4.65 -20.63
C PHE A 85 14.37 -5.02 -19.49
N SER A 86 15.09 -6.14 -19.60
CA SER A 86 16.06 -6.57 -18.57
C SER A 86 17.48 -6.05 -18.80
N ARG A 87 17.75 -5.35 -19.92
CA ARG A 87 19.06 -4.74 -20.17
C ARG A 87 19.20 -3.47 -19.32
N LYS A 88 20.19 -3.49 -18.42
CA LYS A 88 20.66 -2.31 -17.67
C LYS A 88 21.52 -1.43 -18.56
#